data_AF-A0A9D5PI83-F1
#
_entry.id   AF-A0A9D5PI83-F1
#
_cell.length_a   1.000
_cell.length_b   1.000
_cell.length_c   1.000
_cell.angle_alpha   90.00
_cell.angle_beta   90.00
_cell.angle_gamma   90.00
#
_symmetry.space_group_name_H-M   'P 1'
#
loop_
_entity.id
_entity.type
_entity.pdbx_description
1 polymer ?
#
loop_
_entity_poly.entity_id
_entity_poly.type
_entity_poly.pdbx_seq_one_letter_code
_entity_poly.pdbx_strand_id
1 'polypeptide(L)'
;MTHDDIIQSAISVSGELPLSASGDYSVRAVSLLALIYNQCIPLDKIWRQVNGLPESTWIPDTKLHDLTGSFPLSDVFLGIVPFALASLLVIDEDTELSKQYYSRYLAGLAEIRRMIPASTEPIADRYHLI
;
A
#
# COMPACT_ATOMS: atom_id res chain seq x y z
N MET A 1 -9.76 4.52 7.47
CA MET A 1 -8.51 5.13 7.97
C MET A 1 -8.11 6.23 7.01
N THR A 2 -7.76 7.41 7.51
CA THR A 2 -7.41 8.57 6.67
C THR A 2 -5.97 8.47 6.16
N HIS A 3 -5.60 9.30 5.17
CA HIS A 3 -4.22 9.40 4.71
C HIS A 3 -3.29 9.82 5.87
N ASP A 4 -3.69 10.78 6.70
CA ASP A 4 -2.92 11.21 7.87
C ASP A 4 -2.69 10.07 8.87
N ASP A 5 -3.73 9.28 9.18
CA ASP A 5 -3.60 8.13 10.08
C ASP A 5 -2.53 7.12 9.60
N ILE A 6 -2.44 6.90 8.29
CA ILE A 6 -1.43 6.02 7.68
C ILE A 6 -0.03 6.62 7.83
N ILE A 7 0.11 7.92 7.58
CA ILE A 7 1.39 8.63 7.71
C ILE A 7 1.86 8.59 9.17
N GLN A 8 0.99 8.91 10.13
CA GLN A 8 1.30 8.83 11.56
C GLN A 8 1.67 7.40 11.98
N SER A 9 0.97 6.40 11.45
CA SER A 9 1.29 4.99 11.68
C SER A 9 2.69 4.65 11.14
N ALA A 10 3.05 5.11 9.95
CA ALA A 10 4.38 4.87 9.38
C ALA A 10 5.48 5.58 10.19
N ILE A 11 5.25 6.82 10.61
CA ILE A 11 6.19 7.59 11.44
C ILE A 11 6.39 6.91 12.80
N SER A 12 5.31 6.48 13.46
CA SER A 12 5.40 5.78 14.75
C SER A 12 6.13 4.44 14.66
N VAL A 13 5.91 3.67 13.57
CA VAL A 13 6.65 2.43 13.30
C VAL A 13 8.14 2.69 13.05
N SER A 14 8.47 3.85 12.46
CA SER A 14 9.83 4.25 12.16
C SER A 14 10.61 4.72 13.40
N GLY A 15 9.92 5.08 14.51
CA GLY A 15 10.39 5.03 15.90
C GLY A 15 11.59 5.89 16.35
N GLU A 16 12.52 6.26 15.47
CA GLU A 16 13.84 6.79 15.84
C GLU A 16 14.36 7.90 14.90
N LEU A 17 13.51 8.48 14.05
CA LEU A 17 13.94 9.59 13.20
C LEU A 17 14.04 10.88 14.03
N PRO A 18 15.15 11.63 13.97
CA PRO A 18 15.26 12.90 14.67
C PRO A 18 14.15 13.85 14.19
N LEU A 19 13.34 14.32 15.14
CA LEU A 19 12.17 15.21 14.98
C LEU A 19 12.45 16.48 14.14
N SER A 20 13.72 16.82 13.89
CA SER A 20 14.17 17.96 13.10
C SER A 20 13.87 17.86 11.59
N ALA A 21 13.47 16.68 11.08
CA ALA A 21 13.11 16.48 9.66
C ALA A 21 11.61 16.25 9.41
N SER A 22 10.76 16.44 10.43
CA SER A 22 9.31 16.16 10.38
C SER A 22 8.53 16.90 9.29
N GLY A 23 9.01 18.07 8.85
CA GLY A 23 8.42 18.83 7.74
C GLY A 23 8.55 18.14 6.38
N ASP A 24 9.76 17.69 6.02
CA ASP A 24 10.06 17.07 4.72
C ASP A 24 9.43 15.69 4.56
N TYR A 25 9.35 14.91 5.65
CA TYR A 25 8.74 13.59 5.58
C TYR A 25 7.25 13.62 5.28
N SER A 26 6.50 14.60 5.79
CA SER A 26 5.07 14.71 5.50
C SER A 26 4.79 14.94 4.01
N VAL A 27 5.58 15.80 3.36
CA VAL A 27 5.46 16.12 1.93
C VAL A 27 5.89 14.93 1.08
N ARG A 28 7.02 14.29 1.41
CA ARG A 28 7.48 13.06 0.73
C ARG A 28 6.49 11.91 0.90
N ALA A 29 5.90 11.77 2.09
CA ALA A 29 5.00 10.68 2.42
C ALA A 29 3.75 10.66 1.54
N VAL A 30 3.19 11.82 1.20
CA VAL A 30 2.04 11.92 0.29
C VAL A 30 2.37 11.37 -1.10
N SER A 31 3.52 11.76 -1.67
CA SER A 31 3.96 11.25 -2.98
C SER A 31 4.28 9.75 -2.93
N LEU A 32 4.87 9.28 -1.84
CA LEU A 32 5.17 7.85 -1.64
C LEU A 32 3.90 7.01 -1.44
N LEU A 33 2.87 7.55 -0.78
CA LEU A 33 1.57 6.92 -0.67
C LEU A 33 0.90 6.71 -2.03
N ALA A 34 1.08 7.65 -2.97
CA ALA A 34 0.62 7.50 -4.34
C ALA A 34 1.26 6.27 -5.02
N LEU A 35 2.57 6.12 -4.85
CA LEU A 35 3.33 4.98 -5.38
C LEU A 35 2.82 3.66 -4.79
N ILE A 36 2.66 3.61 -3.46
CA ILE A 36 2.19 2.40 -2.77
C ILE A 36 0.78 2.03 -3.20
N TYR A 37 -0.12 3.02 -3.32
CA TYR A 37 -1.46 2.79 -3.85
C TYR A 37 -1.38 2.11 -5.23
N ASN A 38 -0.63 2.69 -6.17
CA ASN A 38 -0.49 2.16 -7.53
C ASN A 38 0.04 0.71 -7.56
N GLN A 39 0.91 0.35 -6.63
CA GLN A 39 1.39 -1.03 -6.48
C GLN A 39 0.31 -1.99 -5.98
N CYS A 40 -0.56 -1.53 -5.08
CA CYS A 40 -1.62 -2.34 -4.49
C CYS A 40 -2.89 -2.43 -5.36
N ILE A 41 -3.14 -1.49 -6.29
CA ILE A 41 -4.36 -1.46 -7.13
C ILE A 41 -4.69 -2.83 -7.73
N PRO A 42 -3.75 -3.53 -8.40
CA PRO A 42 -4.11 -4.77 -9.09
C PRO A 42 -4.63 -5.84 -8.12
N LEU A 43 -4.04 -5.93 -6.92
CA LEU A 43 -4.44 -6.88 -5.90
C LEU A 43 -5.75 -6.46 -5.22
N ASP A 44 -5.93 -5.18 -4.95
CA ASP A 44 -7.16 -4.60 -4.39
C ASP A 44 -8.36 -4.78 -5.33
N LYS A 45 -8.16 -4.65 -6.65
CA LYS A 45 -9.20 -4.92 -7.65
C LYS A 45 -9.68 -6.38 -7.58
N ILE A 46 -8.76 -7.34 -7.52
CA ILE A 46 -9.09 -8.76 -7.40
C ILE A 46 -9.80 -9.01 -6.06
N TRP A 47 -9.28 -8.46 -4.98
CA TRP A 47 -9.88 -8.55 -3.65
C TRP A 47 -11.33 -8.09 -3.64
N ARG A 48 -11.61 -6.92 -4.24
CA ARG A 48 -12.96 -6.35 -4.31
C ARG A 48 -13.89 -7.17 -5.17
N GLN A 49 -13.41 -7.65 -6.32
CA GLN A 49 -14.19 -8.50 -7.21
C GLN A 49 -14.64 -9.78 -6.49
N VAL A 50 -13.74 -10.45 -5.78
CA VAL A 50 -14.03 -11.67 -5.03
C VAL A 50 -15.02 -11.42 -3.89
N ASN A 51 -14.91 -10.28 -3.20
CA ASN A 51 -15.75 -9.94 -2.06
C ASN A 51 -17.03 -9.16 -2.43
N GLY A 52 -17.32 -8.99 -3.72
CA GLY A 52 -18.50 -8.24 -4.19
C GLY A 52 -18.50 -6.76 -3.82
N LEU A 53 -17.31 -6.18 -3.62
CA LEU A 53 -17.14 -4.77 -3.29
C LEU A 53 -17.06 -3.90 -4.56
N PRO A 54 -17.52 -2.63 -4.50
CA PRO A 54 -17.45 -1.72 -5.65
C PRO A 54 -16.00 -1.45 -6.07
N GLU A 55 -15.77 -1.35 -7.38
CA GLU A 55 -14.44 -1.05 -7.92
C GLU A 55 -13.90 0.29 -7.38
N SER A 56 -12.58 0.36 -7.16
CA SER A 56 -11.94 1.61 -6.76
C SER A 56 -12.12 2.67 -7.84
N THR A 57 -12.82 3.75 -7.49
CA THR A 57 -13.04 4.94 -8.34
C THR A 57 -11.96 6.00 -8.14
N TRP A 58 -10.86 5.66 -7.48
CA TRP A 58 -9.86 6.63 -7.08
C TRP A 58 -8.91 7.01 -8.23
N ILE A 59 -8.76 8.32 -8.43
CA ILE A 59 -7.88 8.95 -9.42
C ILE A 59 -6.74 9.63 -8.64
N PRO A 60 -5.48 9.22 -8.84
CA PRO A 60 -4.34 9.65 -8.01
C PRO A 60 -4.08 11.16 -8.02
N ASP A 61 -4.26 11.82 -9.16
CA ASP A 61 -3.61 13.11 -9.41
C ASP A 61 -4.18 14.32 -8.63
N THR A 62 -5.31 14.19 -7.94
CA THR A 62 -5.93 15.33 -7.23
C THR A 62 -6.33 15.07 -5.77
N LYS A 63 -6.42 13.81 -5.32
CA LYS A 63 -7.01 13.48 -4.01
C LYS A 63 -6.02 13.05 -2.93
N LEU A 64 -4.76 12.75 -3.28
CA LEU A 64 -3.74 12.35 -2.31
C LEU A 64 -3.28 13.47 -1.38
N HIS A 65 -3.41 14.71 -1.83
CA HIS A 65 -3.07 15.89 -1.03
C HIS A 65 -4.12 16.20 0.04
N ASP A 66 -5.30 15.57 -0.01
CA ASP A 66 -6.28 15.63 1.06
C ASP A 66 -5.96 14.61 2.16
N LEU A 67 -5.16 15.06 3.13
CA LEU A 67 -4.76 14.26 4.28
C LEU A 67 -5.94 13.75 5.11
N THR A 68 -7.08 14.45 5.07
CA THR A 68 -8.30 14.10 5.80
C THR A 68 -9.17 13.08 5.06
N GLY A 69 -8.89 12.88 3.77
CA GLY A 69 -9.59 11.90 2.93
C GLY A 69 -9.36 10.46 3.41
N SER A 70 -10.36 9.60 3.22
CA SER A 70 -10.19 8.17 3.43
C SER A 70 -9.20 7.60 2.42
N PHE A 71 -8.32 6.73 2.88
CA PHE A 71 -7.44 5.99 1.98
C PHE A 71 -8.28 5.09 1.05
N PRO A 72 -7.97 5.05 -0.24
CA PRO A 72 -8.83 4.43 -1.25
C PRO A 72 -8.71 2.90 -1.35
N LEU A 73 -7.75 2.24 -0.71
CA LEU A 73 -7.63 0.78 -0.70
C LEU A 73 -8.61 0.13 0.29
N SER A 74 -8.94 -1.15 0.07
CA SER A 74 -9.73 -1.92 1.02
C SER A 74 -9.02 -2.06 2.38
N ASP A 75 -9.81 -2.20 3.45
CA ASP A 75 -9.32 -2.19 4.83
C ASP A 75 -8.22 -3.23 5.11
N VAL A 76 -8.23 -4.36 4.38
CA VAL A 76 -7.22 -5.41 4.49
C VAL A 76 -5.79 -4.91 4.20
N PHE A 77 -5.64 -3.85 3.41
CA PHE A 77 -4.34 -3.25 3.09
C PHE A 77 -3.85 -2.26 4.16
N LEU A 78 -4.74 -1.73 5.00
CA LEU A 78 -4.43 -0.65 5.93
C LEU A 78 -3.39 -1.06 6.98
N GLY A 79 -3.32 -2.35 7.34
CA GLY A 79 -2.32 -2.87 8.26
C GLY A 79 -0.91 -2.98 7.66
N ILE A 80 -0.77 -3.01 6.34
CA ILE A 80 0.51 -3.28 5.67
C ILE A 80 1.11 -2.06 4.98
N VAL A 81 0.26 -1.11 4.53
CA VAL A 81 0.67 0.13 3.87
C VAL A 81 1.62 0.98 4.72
N PRO A 82 1.44 1.13 6.05
CA PRO A 82 2.38 1.86 6.89
C PRO A 82 3.80 1.29 6.85
N PHE A 83 3.98 -0.03 6.73
CA PHE A 83 5.30 -0.64 6.62
C PHE A 83 5.97 -0.36 5.27
N ALA A 84 5.20 -0.34 4.18
CA ALA A 84 5.72 0.09 2.88
C ALA A 84 6.16 1.55 2.94
N LEU A 85 5.34 2.43 3.52
CA LEU A 85 5.65 3.84 3.66
C LEU A 85 6.88 4.07 4.54
N ALA A 86 6.97 3.42 5.70
CA ALA A 86 8.14 3.47 6.58
C ALA A 86 9.40 3.03 5.82
N SER A 87 9.35 1.94 5.06
CA SER A 87 10.50 1.45 4.30
C SER A 87 11.04 2.48 3.29
N LEU A 88 10.15 3.23 2.65
CA LEU A 88 10.52 4.25 1.65
C LEU A 88 10.98 5.55 2.31
N LEU A 89 10.49 5.85 3.51
CA LEU A 89 10.89 7.05 4.24
C LEU A 89 12.29 6.94 4.83
N VAL A 90 12.71 5.74 5.25
CA VAL A 90 14.03 5.49 5.85
C VAL A 90 15.09 4.97 4.88
N ILE A 91 14.77 4.86 3.58
CA ILE A 91 15.65 4.18 2.62
C ILE A 91 17.02 4.88 2.47
N ASP A 92 17.03 6.20 2.60
CA ASP A 92 18.21 7.03 2.46
C ASP A 92 19.03 7.10 3.77
N GLU A 93 18.37 6.88 4.91
CA GLU A 93 18.93 7.00 6.26
C GLU A 93 19.43 5.67 6.81
N ASP A 94 18.64 4.59 6.69
CA ASP A 94 18.97 3.24 7.14
C ASP A 94 18.39 2.19 6.18
N THR A 95 19.25 1.74 5.26
CA THR A 95 18.90 0.74 4.25
C THR A 95 18.56 -0.63 4.86
N GLU A 96 19.15 -1.02 5.99
CA GLU A 96 18.85 -2.31 6.62
C GLU A 96 17.49 -2.28 7.30
N LEU A 97 17.16 -1.19 7.99
CA LEU A 97 15.84 -0.98 8.57
C LEU A 97 14.77 -0.88 7.48
N SER A 98 15.05 -0.17 6.38
CA SER A 98 14.20 -0.12 5.19
C SER A 98 13.87 -1.52 4.67
N LYS A 99 14.88 -2.39 4.50
CA LYS A 99 14.68 -3.79 4.07
C LYS A 99 13.80 -4.58 5.03
N GLN A 100 13.96 -4.39 6.34
CA GLN A 100 13.14 -5.09 7.34
C GLN A 100 11.66 -4.71 7.21
N TYR A 101 11.35 -3.41 7.11
CA TYR A 101 9.97 -2.95 6.92
C TYR A 101 9.40 -3.40 5.58
N TYR A 102 10.19 -3.34 4.51
CA TYR A 102 9.78 -3.83 3.20
C TYR A 102 9.48 -5.33 3.21
N SER A 103 10.29 -6.13 3.92
CA SER A 103 10.03 -7.56 4.10
C SER A 103 8.72 -7.83 4.83
N ARG A 104 8.35 -7.02 5.85
CA ARG A 104 7.06 -7.13 6.54
C ARG A 104 5.90 -6.79 5.62
N TYR A 105 6.04 -5.74 4.81
CA TYR A 105 5.06 -5.39 3.79
C TYR A 105 4.85 -6.51 2.77
N LEU A 106 5.92 -7.12 2.25
CA LEU A 106 5.82 -8.24 1.32
C LEU A 106 5.17 -9.48 1.94
N ALA A 107 5.50 -9.79 3.19
CA ALA A 107 4.84 -10.87 3.92
C ALA A 107 3.33 -10.60 4.05
N GLY A 108 2.95 -9.36 4.41
CA GLY A 108 1.56 -8.93 4.47
C GLY A 108 0.82 -9.06 3.13
N LEU A 109 1.43 -8.63 2.03
CA LEU A 109 0.86 -8.82 0.69
C LEU A 109 0.68 -10.30 0.33
N ALA A 110 1.63 -11.15 0.69
CA ALA A 110 1.52 -12.58 0.46
C ALA A 110 0.35 -13.19 1.24
N GLU A 111 0.10 -12.76 2.48
CA GLU A 111 -1.06 -13.20 3.25
C GLU A 111 -2.38 -12.72 2.62
N ILE A 112 -2.48 -11.45 2.20
CA ILE A 112 -3.68 -10.95 1.49
C ILE A 112 -3.93 -11.78 0.23
N ARG A 113 -2.87 -12.09 -0.52
CA ARG A 113 -2.98 -12.90 -1.74
C ARG A 113 -3.45 -14.33 -1.44
N ARG A 114 -3.07 -14.91 -0.31
CA ARG A 114 -3.55 -16.24 0.11
C ARG A 114 -5.03 -16.24 0.50
N MET A 115 -5.56 -15.13 0.97
CA MET A 115 -6.98 -14.99 1.31
C MET A 115 -7.88 -14.91 0.06
N ILE A 116 -7.32 -14.61 -1.10
CA ILE A 116 -8.05 -14.58 -2.37
C ILE A 116 -8.27 -16.04 -2.82
N PRO A 117 -9.52 -16.50 -3.01
CA PRO A 117 -9.81 -17.83 -3.52
C PRO A 117 -9.14 -18.07 -4.87
N ALA A 118 -8.58 -19.26 -5.06
CA ALA A 118 -8.03 -19.64 -6.35
C ALA A 118 -9.15 -19.69 -7.39
N SER A 119 -9.01 -18.91 -8.47
CA SER A 119 -9.89 -19.06 -9.63
C SER A 119 -9.58 -20.40 -10.29
N THR A 120 -10.62 -21.21 -10.49
CA THR A 120 -10.55 -22.45 -11.28
C THR A 120 -11.00 -22.23 -12.71
N GLU A 121 -11.12 -20.97 -13.15
CA GLU A 121 -11.53 -20.68 -14.51
C GLU A 121 -10.51 -21.28 -15.50
N PRO A 122 -10.97 -22.01 -16.52
CA PRO A 122 -10.09 -22.56 -17.54
C PRO A 122 -9.37 -21.41 -18.23
N ILE A 123 -8.05 -21.52 -18.34
CA ILE A 123 -7.24 -20.57 -19.11
C ILE A 123 -7.70 -20.70 -20.57
N ALA A 124 -8.32 -19.64 -21.09
CA ALA A 124 -8.73 -19.60 -22.48
C ALA A 124 -7.49 -19.76 -23.37
N ASP A 125 -7.42 -20.86 -24.11
CA ASP A 125 -6.39 -21.07 -25.11
C ASP A 125 -6.60 -20.08 -26.26
N ARG A 126 -5.85 -18.97 -26.20
CA ARG A 126 -5.86 -17.92 -27.23
C ARG A 126 -5.21 -18.37 -28.55
N TYR A 127 -4.50 -19.50 -28.55
CA TYR A 127 -3.74 -19.96 -29.70
C TYR A 127 -4.33 -21.20 -30.36
N HIS A 128 -5.41 -21.78 -29.79
CA HIS A 128 -6.05 -23.00 -30.31
C HIS A 128 -5.04 -24.12 -30.58
N LEU A 129 -4.06 -24.29 -29.69
CA LEU A 129 -2.98 -25.28 -29.80
C LEU A 129 -3.29 -26.60 -29.10
N ILE A 130 -4.48 -26.72 -28.49
CA ILE A 130 -4.97 -27.93 -27.80
C ILE A 130 -6.25 -28.44 -28.47
#